data_AF-A0A2I2UTX3-F1
#
_entry.id   AF-A0A2I2UTX3-F1
#
_cell.length_a   1.000
_cell.length_b   1.000
_cell.length_c   1.000
_cell.angle_alpha   90.00
_cell.angle_beta   90.00
_cell.angle_gamma   90.00
#
_symmetry.space_group_name_H-M   'P 1'
#
loop_
_entity.id
_entity.type
_entity.pdbx_description
1 polymer ?
#
loop_
_entity_poly.entity_id
_entity_poly.type
_entity_poly.pdbx_seq_one_letter_code
_entity_poly.pdbx_strand_id
1 'polypeptide(L)' 'MARHSWAKALAAVSLSLTLASAAVRLSSCPNLENGRPRNPAGQTGLGGRGLLRQWVPNRAADPISTSRERKLVPH' A
#
# COMPACT_ATOMS: atom_id res chain seq x y z
N MET A 1 40.52 21.98 14.89
CA MET A 1 40.11 20.95 13.89
C MET A 1 38.85 20.16 14.29
N ALA A 2 37.94 20.70 15.13
CA ALA A 2 36.77 19.93 15.64
C ALA A 2 35.46 20.15 14.86
N ARG A 3 35.30 21.28 14.15
CA ARG A 3 34.05 21.66 13.45
C ARG A 3 33.72 20.79 12.22
N HIS A 4 34.73 20.23 11.58
CA HIS A 4 34.55 19.43 10.36
C HIS A 4 34.02 18.01 10.66
N SER A 5 34.18 17.54 11.91
CA SER A 5 33.67 16.24 12.36
C SER A 5 32.14 16.23 12.49
N TRP A 6 31.57 17.28 13.09
CA TRP A 6 30.12 17.41 13.29
C TRP A 6 29.35 17.56 11.98
N ALA A 7 29.91 18.27 10.99
CA ALA A 7 29.29 18.40 9.67
C ALA A 7 29.16 17.05 8.96
N LYS A 8 30.17 16.19 9.06
CA LYS A 8 30.15 14.83 8.49
C LYS A 8 29.12 13.95 9.20
N ALA A 9 29.02 14.05 10.51
CA ALA A 9 28.03 13.31 11.30
C ALA A 9 26.59 13.69 10.92
N LEU A 10 26.31 14.99 10.81
CA LEU A 10 24.98 15.47 10.41
C LEU A 10 24.62 15.05 8.98
N ALA A 11 25.57 15.10 8.05
CA ALA A 11 25.36 14.64 6.68
C ALA A 11 25.08 13.13 6.62
N ALA A 12 25.79 12.32 7.41
CA ALA A 12 25.58 10.88 7.48
C ALA A 12 24.19 10.54 8.06
N VAL A 13 23.73 11.27 9.08
CA VAL A 13 22.39 11.09 9.65
C VAL A 13 21.31 11.51 8.66
N SER A 14 21.49 12.63 7.96
CA SER A 14 20.55 13.09 6.92
C SER A 14 20.46 12.11 5.75
N LEU A 15 21.60 11.58 5.29
CA LEU A 15 21.63 10.55 4.25
C LEU A 15 20.97 9.25 4.72
N SER A 16 21.23 8.83 5.95
CA SER A 16 20.61 7.65 6.56
C SER A 16 19.10 7.79 6.66
N LEU A 17 18.60 8.95 7.09
CA LEU A 17 17.17 9.23 7.20
C LEU A 17 16.49 9.28 5.82
N THR A 18 17.16 9.86 4.83
CA THR A 18 16.67 9.93 3.45
C THR A 18 16.59 8.53 2.84
N LEU A 19 17.64 7.72 3.02
CA LEU A 19 17.69 6.35 2.53
C LEU A 19 16.65 5.46 3.22
N ALA A 20 16.50 5.58 4.54
CA ALA A 20 15.48 4.85 5.30
C ALA A 20 14.06 5.23 4.86
N SER A 21 13.80 6.52 4.61
CA SER A 21 12.50 6.98 4.11
C SER A 21 12.21 6.47 2.70
N ALA A 22 13.20 6.45 1.82
CA ALA A 22 13.07 5.89 0.47
C ALA A 22 12.82 4.36 0.52
N ALA A 23 13.53 3.64 1.40
CA ALA A 23 13.37 2.20 1.58
C ALA A 23 11.97 1.83 2.11
N VAL A 24 11.42 2.61 3.06
CA VAL A 24 10.04 2.42 3.57
C VAL A 24 8.98 2.63 2.48
N ARG A 25 9.24 3.51 1.50
CA ARG A 25 8.32 3.69 0.36
C ARG A 25 8.39 2.53 -0.64
N LEU A 26 9.56 1.92 -0.78
CA LEU A 26 9.76 0.78 -1.68
C LEU A 26 9.20 -0.54 -1.10
N SER A 27 9.21 -0.70 0.23
CA SER A 27 8.72 -1.92 0.89
C SER A 27 7.19 -2.06 0.89
N SER A 28 6.46 -1.00 0.57
CA SER A 28 4.98 -1.05 0.40
C SER A 28 4.55 -1.55 -0.99
N CYS A 29 5.49 -1.88 -1.89
CA CYS A 29 5.16 -2.42 -3.19
C CYS A 29 4.90 -3.94 -3.08
N PRO A 30 3.64 -4.40 -3.25
CA PRO A 30 3.36 -5.84 -3.20
C PRO A 30 4.10 -6.51 -4.35
N ASN A 31 4.88 -7.53 -4.00
CA ASN A 31 5.61 -8.47 -4.86
C ASN A 31 5.56 -8.10 -6.36
N LEU A 32 6.51 -7.27 -6.79
CA LEU A 32 6.61 -6.80 -8.16
C LEU A 32 7.28 -7.88 -9.01
N GLU A 33 6.56 -8.40 -9.99
CA GLU A 33 7.14 -9.22 -11.06
C GLU A 33 7.18 -8.39 -12.35
N ASN A 34 8.37 -8.30 -12.96
CA ASN A 34 8.60 -7.60 -14.22
C ASN A 34 8.09 -6.14 -14.21
N GLY A 35 8.21 -5.46 -13.07
CA GLY A 35 7.77 -4.08 -12.87
C GLY A 35 6.26 -3.91 -12.70
N ARG A 36 5.51 -5.00 -12.47
CA ARG A 36 4.06 -4.96 -12.23
C ARG A 36 3.71 -5.76 -10.98
N PRO A 37 2.67 -5.36 -10.23
CA PRO A 37 2.25 -6.12 -9.06
C PRO A 37 1.70 -7.49 -9.48
N ARG A 38 2.16 -8.54 -8.81
CA ARG A 38 1.63 -9.90 -8.99
C ARG A 38 0.29 -10.03 -8.26
N ASN A 39 -0.69 -10.68 -8.90
CA ASN A 39 -1.97 -10.98 -8.26
C ASN A 39 -1.74 -11.85 -7.01
N PRO A 40 -2.17 -11.43 -5.80
CA PRO A 40 -1.96 -12.20 -4.57
C PRO A 40 -2.67 -13.55 -4.57
N ALA A 41 -3.73 -13.73 -5.38
CA ALA A 41 -4.42 -15.01 -5.54
C ALA A 41 -3.76 -15.96 -6.56
N GLY A 42 -2.62 -15.59 -7.15
CA GLY A 42 -1.91 -16.41 -8.13
C GLY A 42 -2.22 -16.06 -9.60
N GLN A 43 -1.83 -16.95 -10.52
CA GLN A 43 -1.95 -16.71 -11.96
C GLN A 43 -3.40 -16.84 -12.45
N THR A 44 -3.80 -15.92 -13.32
CA THR A 44 -5.13 -15.91 -13.96
C THR A 44 -5.09 -16.33 -15.44
N GLY A 45 -3.89 -16.63 -15.98
CA GLY A 45 -3.68 -16.92 -17.41
C GLY A 45 -3.78 -15.69 -18.34
N LEU A 46 -4.04 -14.51 -17.78
CA LEU A 46 -4.18 -13.25 -18.50
C LEU A 46 -3.13 -12.24 -18.01
N GLY A 47 -2.54 -11.50 -18.94
CA GLY A 47 -1.65 -10.37 -18.66
C GLY A 47 -2.39 -9.04 -18.78
N GLY A 48 -1.80 -7.96 -18.24
CA GLY A 48 -2.39 -6.63 -18.34
C GLY A 48 -3.27 -6.26 -17.13
N ARG A 49 -4.03 -5.16 -17.26
CA ARG A 49 -5.05 -4.73 -16.29
C ARG A 49 -6.47 -5.20 -16.64
N GLY A 50 -6.71 -5.60 -17.89
CA GLY A 50 -8.08 -5.76 -18.40
C GLY A 50 -8.89 -4.47 -18.23
N LEU A 51 -10.07 -4.57 -17.61
CA LEU A 51 -11.00 -3.46 -17.36
C LEU A 51 -10.70 -2.65 -16.09
N LEU A 52 -9.68 -3.03 -15.33
CA LEU A 52 -9.37 -2.39 -14.05
C LEU A 52 -8.73 -1.00 -14.25
N ARG A 53 -9.11 -0.03 -13.41
CA ARG A 53 -8.61 1.35 -13.49
C ARG A 53 -7.15 1.47 -13.05
N GLN A 54 -6.75 0.70 -12.03
CA GLN A 54 -5.43 0.79 -11.43
C GLN A 54 -4.71 -0.56 -11.48
N TRP A 55 -3.36 -0.53 -11.52
CA TRP A 55 -2.52 -1.73 -11.37
C TRP A 55 -2.49 -2.24 -9.91
N VAL A 56 -2.82 -1.38 -8.96
CA VAL A 56 -2.92 -1.70 -7.54
C VAL A 56 -4.30 -2.28 -7.20
N PRO A 57 -4.55 -2.76 -5.97
CA PRO A 57 -5.86 -3.26 -5.58
C PRO A 57 -7.00 -2.28 -5.89
N ASN A 58 -7.99 -2.72 -6.64
CA ASN A 58 -9.16 -1.92 -6.98
C ASN A 58 -10.24 -2.14 -5.91
N ARG A 59 -10.26 -1.26 -4.90
CA ARG A 59 -11.29 -1.31 -3.84
C ARG A 59 -12.65 -0.91 -4.40
N ALA A 60 -13.64 -1.74 -4.14
CA ALA A 60 -15.05 -1.39 -4.15
C ALA A 60 -15.54 -1.28 -2.70
N ALA A 61 -16.62 -0.53 -2.48
CA ALA A 61 -17.33 -0.49 -1.22
C ALA A 61 -18.73 -1.05 -1.45
N ASP A 62 -19.09 -2.08 -0.68
CA ASP A 62 -20.37 -2.77 -0.79
C ASP A 62 -21.22 -2.42 0.44
N PRO A 63 -22.04 -1.33 0.38
CA PRO A 63 -22.89 -0.96 1.51
C PRO A 63 -24.00 -1.99 1.69
N ILE A 64 -24.06 -2.61 2.86
CA ILE A 64 -25.11 -3.56 3.23
C ILE A 64 -26.08 -2.88 4.19
N SER A 65 -27.33 -2.68 3.75
CA SER A 65 -28.41 -2.21 4.62
C SER A 65 -29.11 -3.40 5.27
N THR A 66 -29.18 -3.43 6.59
CA THR A 66 -29.96 -4.41 7.34
C THR A 66 -31.15 -3.73 8.01
N SER A 67 -32.33 -4.36 7.90
CA SER A 67 -33.55 -3.94 8.60
C SER A 67 -34.10 -5.12 9.38
N ARG A 68 -34.57 -4.87 10.60
CA ARG A 68 -35.21 -5.89 11.43
C ARG A 68 -36.72 -5.76 11.32
N GLU A 69 -37.39 -6.85 10.97
CA GLU A 69 -38.84 -6.93 11.05
C GLU A 69 -39.29 -6.81 12.52
N ARG A 70 -40.23 -5.90 12.80
CA ARG A 70 -40.86 -5.78 14.12
C ARG A 70 -42.18 -6.54 14.09
N LYS A 71 -42.33 -7.55 14.96
CA LYS A 71 -43.64 -8.12 15.25
C LYS A 71 -44.42 -7.14 16.11
N LEU A 72 -45.56 -6.66 15.61
CA LEU A 72 -46.53 -5.93 16.42
C LEU A 72 -47.15 -6.92 17.41
N VAL A 73 -46.99 -6.68 18.71
CA VAL A 73 -47.74 -7.38 19.75
C VAL A 73 -48.99 -6.54 20.03
N PRO A 74 -50.22 -7.06 19.78
CA PRO A 74 -51.44 -6.36 20.15
C PRO A 74 -51.55 -6.27 21.67
N HIS A 75 -51.96 -5.10 22.18
CA HIS A 75 -52.35 -4.88 23.58
C HIS A 75 -53.83 -5.17 23.78
#